data_AF-A0A2E9J0X4-F1
#
_entry.id   AF-A0A2E9J0X4-F1
#
_cell.length_a   1.000
_cell.length_b   1.000
_cell.length_c   1.000
_cell.angle_alpha   90.00
_cell.angle_beta   90.00
_cell.angle_gamma   90.00
#
_symmetry.space_group_name_H-M   'P 1'
#
loop_
_entity.id
_entity.type
_entity.pdbx_description
1 polymer ?
#
loop_
_entity_poly.entity_id
_entity_poly.type
_entity_poly.pdbx_seq_one_letter_code
_entity_poly.pdbx_strand_id
1 'polypeptide(L)'
;MPLRWYGPADPSNATYRHFSRVVNLCLHAMGFAAINSGLWFIQQIRHPWGHLVLWTEAWLVLLIVHFLIVIKLRPGKEPDSAES
;
A
#
# COMPACT_ATOMS: atom_id res chain seq x y z
N MET A 1 -20.76 -21.82 -2.54
CA MET A 1 -21.23 -20.86 -3.57
C MET A 1 -20.34 -21.01 -4.80
N PRO A 2 -20.87 -20.95 -6.04
CA PRO A 2 -20.04 -21.01 -7.23
C PRO A 2 -19.12 -19.78 -7.31
N LEU A 3 -17.87 -19.98 -7.74
CA LEU A 3 -16.93 -18.90 -8.00
C LEU A 3 -17.50 -18.02 -9.13
N ARG A 4 -17.91 -16.79 -8.81
CA ARG A 4 -18.22 -15.77 -9.83
C ARG A 4 -16.91 -15.27 -10.41
N TRP A 5 -16.62 -15.68 -11.65
CA TRP A 5 -15.56 -15.06 -12.44
C TRP A 5 -16.05 -13.67 -12.88
N TYR A 6 -15.52 -12.61 -12.26
CA TYR A 6 -15.97 -11.23 -12.49
C TYR A 6 -15.55 -10.65 -13.86
N GLY A 7 -15.03 -11.47 -14.77
CA GLY A 7 -14.46 -11.02 -16.04
C GLY A 7 -13.12 -10.29 -15.87
N PRO A 8 -12.53 -9.79 -16.96
CA PRO A 8 -11.32 -8.96 -16.89
C PRO A 8 -11.62 -7.68 -16.10
N ALA A 9 -10.68 -7.28 -15.24
CA ALA A 9 -10.84 -6.04 -14.50
C ALA A 9 -10.79 -4.83 -15.44
N ASP A 10 -11.76 -3.93 -15.30
CA ASP A 10 -11.82 -2.70 -16.09
C ASP A 10 -10.91 -1.62 -15.47
N PRO A 11 -9.82 -1.21 -16.14
CA PRO A 11 -8.92 -0.17 -15.64
C PRO A 11 -9.56 1.23 -15.60
N SER A 12 -10.65 1.44 -16.34
CA SER A 12 -11.39 2.70 -16.36
C SER A 12 -12.38 2.84 -15.17
N ASN A 13 -12.64 1.76 -14.44
CA ASN A 13 -13.48 1.79 -13.24
C ASN A 13 -12.75 2.44 -12.03
N ALA A 14 -13.34 3.49 -11.46
CA ALA A 14 -12.74 4.25 -10.36
C ALA A 14 -12.57 3.42 -9.07
N THR A 15 -13.52 2.53 -8.77
CA THR A 15 -13.50 1.62 -7.62
C THR A 15 -12.38 0.59 -7.77
N TYR A 16 -12.25 -0.01 -8.96
CA TYR A 16 -11.16 -0.95 -9.26
C TYR A 16 -9.78 -0.28 -9.11
N ARG A 17 -9.60 0.93 -9.66
CA ARG A 17 -8.35 1.67 -9.51
C ARG A 17 -8.02 1.98 -8.04
N HIS A 18 -9.02 2.34 -7.24
CA HIS A 18 -8.80 2.59 -5.81
C HIS A 18 -8.41 1.31 -5.07
N PHE A 19 -9.09 0.19 -5.32
CA PHE A 19 -8.72 -1.11 -4.78
C PHE A 19 -7.27 -1.49 -5.14
N SER A 20 -6.90 -1.34 -6.41
CA SER A 20 -5.52 -1.58 -6.87
C SER A 20 -4.50 -0.72 -6.12
N ARG A 21 -4.79 0.58 -5.91
CA ARG A 21 -3.95 1.47 -5.09
C ARG A 21 -3.79 0.97 -3.66
N VAL A 22 -4.87 0.51 -3.02
CA VAL A 22 -4.84 -0.04 -1.65
C VAL A 22 -3.98 -1.31 -1.59
N VAL A 23 -4.18 -2.26 -2.52
CA VAL A 23 -3.36 -3.48 -2.59
C VAL A 23 -1.89 -3.14 -2.77
N ASN A 24 -1.57 -2.21 -3.67
CA ASN A 24 -0.20 -1.77 -3.90
C ASN A 24 0.42 -1.16 -2.63
N LEU A 25 -0.32 -0.32 -1.91
CA LEU A 25 0.12 0.23 -0.61
C LEU A 25 0.41 -0.89 0.39
N CYS A 26 -0.48 -1.88 0.51
CA CYS A 26 -0.28 -3.02 1.41
C CYS A 26 1.00 -3.80 1.08
N LEU A 27 1.28 -4.05 -0.21
CA LEU A 27 2.52 -4.71 -0.64
C LEU A 27 3.76 -3.92 -0.22
N HIS A 28 3.74 -2.60 -0.40
CA HIS A 28 4.84 -1.73 0.03
C HIS A 28 5.00 -1.72 1.56
N ALA A 29 3.91 -1.70 2.31
CA ALA A 29 3.93 -1.73 3.77
C ALA A 29 4.48 -3.07 4.29
N MET A 30 4.09 -4.20 3.68
CA MET A 30 4.63 -5.51 4.01
C MET A 30 6.12 -5.60 3.69
N GLY A 31 6.56 -5.11 2.52
CA GLY A 31 7.97 -5.04 2.15
C GLY A 31 8.78 -4.16 3.11
N PHE A 32 8.25 -2.99 3.47
CA PHE A 32 8.85 -2.11 4.47
C PHE A 32 9.02 -2.85 5.80
N ALA A 33 7.98 -3.48 6.33
CA ALA A 33 8.02 -4.19 7.61
C ALA A 33 9.00 -5.36 7.60
N ALA A 34 8.93 -6.23 6.58
CA ALA A 34 9.78 -7.41 6.47
C ALA A 34 11.28 -7.05 6.35
N ILE A 35 11.63 -6.07 5.50
CA ILE A 35 13.03 -5.71 5.31
C ILE A 35 13.57 -4.92 6.49
N ASN A 36 12.83 -3.92 6.99
CA ASN A 36 13.29 -3.12 8.12
C ASN A 36 13.43 -3.98 9.38
N SER A 37 12.47 -4.85 9.69
CA SER A 37 12.61 -5.77 10.84
C SER A 37 13.83 -6.67 10.72
N GLY A 38 14.09 -7.25 9.54
CA GLY A 38 15.28 -8.07 9.30
C GLY A 38 16.59 -7.29 9.45
N LEU A 39 16.67 -6.08 8.91
CA LEU A 39 17.86 -5.24 9.03
C LEU A 39 18.10 -4.79 10.48
N TRP A 40 17.05 -4.37 11.19
CA TRP A 40 17.15 -4.00 12.60
C TRP A 40 17.53 -5.20 13.48
N PHE A 41 17.09 -6.41 13.15
CA PHE A 41 17.55 -7.63 13.81
C PHE A 41 19.04 -7.89 13.56
N ILE A 42 19.49 -7.82 12.30
CA ILE A 42 20.91 -8.02 11.94
C ILE A 42 21.82 -6.97 12.59
N GLN A 43 21.35 -5.72 12.71
CA GLN A 43 22.07 -4.63 13.38
C GLN A 43 22.40 -4.96 14.84
N GLN A 44 21.60 -5.78 15.53
CA GLN A 44 21.90 -6.21 16.91
C GLN A 44 22.98 -7.29 16.99
N ILE A 45 23.25 -8.00 15.88
CA ILE A 45 24.20 -9.12 15.83
C ILE A 45 25.57 -8.70 15.29
N ARG A 46 25.58 -7.73 14.36
CA ARG A 46 26.79 -7.25 13.66
C ARG A 46 27.19 -5.87 14.17
N HIS A 47 28.35 -5.37 13.72
CA HIS A 47 28.73 -3.99 13.98
C HIS A 47 27.63 -3.03 13.50
N PRO A 48 27.20 -2.04 14.31
CA PRO A 48 26.10 -1.16 13.95
C PRO A 48 26.37 -0.42 12.64
N TRP A 49 25.38 -0.42 11.76
CA TRP A 49 25.40 0.43 10.57
C TRP A 49 24.84 1.80 10.94
N GLY A 50 25.68 2.82 10.92
CA GLY A 50 25.31 4.18 11.37
C GLY A 50 24.22 4.86 10.53
N HIS A 51 23.94 4.38 9.32
CA HIS A 51 22.96 4.99 8.42
C HIS A 51 21.62 4.25 8.38
N LEU A 52 21.45 3.16 9.15
CA LEU A 52 20.21 2.37 9.11
C LEU A 52 18.98 3.21 9.50
N VAL A 53 19.12 4.09 10.48
CA VAL A 53 18.05 5.01 10.91
C VAL A 53 17.57 5.88 9.74
N LEU A 54 18.51 6.57 9.07
CA LEU A 54 18.18 7.43 7.93
C LEU A 54 17.54 6.64 6.79
N TRP A 55 18.00 5.41 6.53
CA TRP A 55 17.42 4.54 5.51
C TRP A 55 15.98 4.12 5.86
N THR A 56 15.73 3.70 7.10
CA THR A 56 14.38 3.36 7.57
C THR A 56 13.44 4.56 7.51
N GLU A 57 13.89 5.72 7.99
CA GLU A 57 13.09 6.96 8.01
C GLU A 57 12.76 7.46 6.60
N ALA A 58 13.73 7.48 5.68
CA ALA A 58 13.49 7.89 4.31
C ALA A 58 12.46 7.00 3.62
N TRP A 59 12.53 5.69 3.83
CA TRP A 59 11.54 4.76 3.28
C TRP A 59 10.17 4.91 3.97
N LEU A 60 10.12 5.14 5.28
CA LEU A 60 8.88 5.42 5.99
C LEU A 60 8.18 6.67 5.44
N VAL A 61 8.92 7.74 5.15
CA VAL A 61 8.39 8.95 4.52
C VAL A 61 7.74 8.64 3.16
N LEU A 62 8.40 7.84 2.32
CA LEU A 62 7.81 7.40 1.04
C LEU A 62 6.51 6.61 1.24
N LEU A 63 6.45 5.75 2.26
CA LEU A 63 5.25 4.98 2.58
C LEU A 63 4.10 5.89 3.05
N ILE A 64 4.40 6.90 3.85
CA ILE A 64 3.42 7.92 4.28
C ILE A 64 2.90 8.71 3.07
N VAL A 65 3.79 9.15 2.18
CA VAL A 65 3.40 9.85 0.94
C VAL A 65 2.47 8.97 0.09
N HIS A 66 2.81 7.70 -0.08
CA HIS A 66 1.97 6.75 -0.80
C HIS A 66 0.59 6.60 -0.14
N PHE A 67 0.55 6.44 1.19
CA PHE A 67 -0.71 6.37 1.94
C PHE A 67 -1.60 7.61 1.73
N LEU A 68 -1.02 8.80 1.82
CA LEU A 68 -1.73 10.06 1.58
C LEU A 68 -2.29 10.14 0.14
N ILE A 69 -1.54 9.67 -0.85
CA ILE A 69 -2.02 9.58 -2.24
C ILE A 69 -3.23 8.64 -2.36
N VAL A 70 -3.20 7.46 -1.71
CA VAL A 70 -4.32 6.51 -1.72
C VAL A 70 -5.58 7.13 -1.12
N ILE A 71 -5.46 7.84 0.00
CA ILE A 71 -6.58 8.55 0.65
C ILE A 71 -7.11 9.65 -0.27
N LYS A 72 -6.23 10.49 -0.82
CA LYS A 72 -6.62 11.62 -1.67
C LYS A 72 -7.35 11.17 -2.94
N LEU A 73 -6.97 10.03 -3.51
CA LEU A 73 -7.56 9.47 -4.71
C LEU A 73 -8.70 8.48 -4.43
N ARG A 74 -9.29 8.52 -3.23
CA ARG A 74 -10.48 7.72 -2.92
C ARG A 74 -11.68 8.26 -3.71
N PRO A 75 -12.40 7.42 -4.49
CA PRO A 75 -13.60 7.85 -5.18
C PRO A 75 -14.67 8.27 -4.17
N GLY A 76 -15.48 9.26 -4.54
CA GLY A 76 -16.69 9.62 -3.79
C GLY A 76 -17.68 8.46 -3.78
N LYS A 77 -18.66 8.49 -2.86
CA LYS A 77 -19.84 7.63 -3.02
C LYS A 77 -20.53 8.08 -4.31
N GLU A 78 -20.64 7.21 -5.30
CA GLU A 78 -21.67 7.39 -6.32
C GLU A 78 -23.00 7.56 -5.58
N PRO A 79 -23.82 8.58 -5.91
CA PRO A 79 -25.16 8.65 -5.36
C PRO A 79 -25.83 7.34 -5.72
N ASP A 80 -26.24 6.60 -4.69
CA ASP A 80 -27.09 5.43 -4.81
C ASP A 80 -28.17 5.78 -5.81
N SER A 81 -28.24 5.02 -6.90
CA SER A 81 -29.20 5.18 -7.99
C SER A 81 -30.54 5.68 -7.46
N ALA A 82 -30.78 6.99 -7.65
CA ALA A 82 -32.12 7.52 -7.61
C ALA A 82 -32.88 6.79 -8.73
N GLU A 83 -33.85 5.96 -8.32
CA GLU A 83 -34.82 5.25 -9.16
C GLU A 83 -34.28 4.25 -10.20
N SER A 84 -34.53 2.96 -9.95
CA SER A 84 -35.47 2.15 -10.75
C SER A 84 -35.69 0.76 -10.15
#